data_AF-W1DD14-F1
#
_entry.id   AF-W1DD14-F1
#
_cell.length_a   1.000
_cell.length_b   1.000
_cell.length_c   1.000
_cell.angle_alpha   90.00
_cell.angle_beta   90.00
_cell.angle_gamma   90.00
#
_symmetry.space_group_name_H-M   'P 1'
#
loop_
_entity.id
_entity.type
_entity.pdbx_description
1 polymer ?
#
loop_
_entity_poly.entity_id
_entity_poly.type
_entity_poly.pdbx_seq_one_letter_code
_entity_poly.pdbx_strand_id
1 'polypeptide(L)'
;MWGRLSAEDNERVNVAMSQTRTRNLADRRLTQLSGGQRQRAFLAMVLAQDTPLILLDEPTTYLDINHQVELMRLMVELKRQGKTVVTVLHDLNQASRYCDHLVVLASGRVMAQGAPEAVMKPELLKTVFSVEAEIHPEPVSGRPMCVVK
;
A
#
# COMPACT_ATOMS: atom_id res chain seq x y z
N MET A 1 6.68 -28.03 21.64
CA MET A 1 6.01 -26.89 22.31
C MET A 1 5.64 -25.89 21.22
N TRP A 2 4.44 -26.00 20.65
CA TRP A 2 3.96 -25.02 19.67
C TRP A 2 3.65 -23.70 20.40
N GLY A 3 4.14 -22.58 19.88
CA GLY A 3 3.79 -21.24 20.39
C GLY A 3 4.89 -20.44 21.11
N ARG A 4 6.15 -20.92 21.16
CA ARG A 4 7.27 -20.10 21.66
C ARG A 4 8.09 -19.58 20.48
N LEU A 5 8.15 -18.26 20.33
CA LEU A 5 8.96 -17.59 19.31
C LEU A 5 10.43 -18.02 19.46
N SER A 6 11.03 -18.43 18.35
CA SER A 6 12.47 -18.67 18.25
C SER A 6 13.26 -17.35 18.34
N ALA A 7 14.58 -17.44 18.46
CA ALA A 7 15.43 -16.24 18.37
C ALA A 7 15.28 -15.55 17.00
N GLU A 8 15.15 -16.34 15.94
CA GLU A 8 14.92 -15.84 14.59
C GLU A 8 13.57 -15.13 14.47
N ASP A 9 12.50 -15.69 15.04
CA ASP A 9 11.18 -15.03 15.04
C ASP A 9 11.22 -13.68 15.76
N ASN A 10 11.90 -13.61 16.91
CA ASN A 10 12.06 -12.36 17.65
C ASN A 10 12.86 -11.32 16.85
N GLU A 11 13.88 -11.74 16.10
CA GLU A 11 14.64 -10.85 15.23
C GLU A 11 13.76 -10.31 14.09
N ARG A 12 12.99 -11.17 13.42
CA ARG A 12 12.05 -10.75 12.36
C ARG A 12 11.01 -9.77 12.89
N VAL A 13 10.46 -10.01 14.08
CA VAL A 13 9.52 -9.10 14.74
C VAL A 13 10.19 -7.74 15.06
N ASN A 14 11.42 -7.75 15.55
CA ASN A 14 12.18 -6.51 15.82
C ASN A 14 12.48 -5.70 14.56
N VAL A 15 12.89 -6.36 13.48
CA VAL A 15 13.12 -5.73 12.17
C VAL A 15 11.82 -5.12 11.65
N ALA A 16 10.72 -5.88 11.67
CA ALA A 16 9.43 -5.41 11.21
C ALA A 16 8.92 -4.19 12.02
N MET A 17 9.03 -4.23 13.36
CA MET A 17 8.67 -3.08 14.21
C MET A 17 9.54 -1.85 13.96
N SER A 18 10.79 -2.04 13.54
CA SER A 18 11.70 -0.95 13.19
C SER A 18 11.30 -0.32 11.85
N GLN A 19 11.01 -1.16 10.84
CA GLN A 19 10.54 -0.73 9.51
C GLN A 19 9.22 0.05 9.58
N THR A 20 8.32 -0.34 10.48
CA THR A 20 7.01 0.33 10.65
C THR A 20 6.97 1.36 11.77
N ARG A 21 8.12 1.66 12.41
CA ARG A 21 8.23 2.64 13.50
C ARG A 21 7.25 2.38 14.66
N THR A 22 7.13 1.12 15.07
CA THR A 22 6.25 0.69 16.18
C THR A 22 7.01 0.13 17.38
N ARG A 23 8.35 0.16 17.38
CA ARG A 23 9.15 -0.41 18.48
C ARG A 23 8.82 0.20 19.85
N ASN A 24 8.55 1.49 19.91
CA ASN A 24 8.13 2.19 21.12
C ASN A 24 6.69 1.87 21.59
N LEU A 25 5.96 1.05 20.82
CA LEU A 25 4.59 0.63 21.12
C LEU A 25 4.51 -0.84 21.55
N ALA A 26 5.63 -1.58 21.58
CA ALA A 26 5.66 -3.03 21.75
C ALA A 26 4.92 -3.53 23.01
N ASP A 27 5.03 -2.78 24.12
CA ASP A 27 4.42 -3.17 25.40
C ASP A 27 3.00 -2.61 25.61
N ARG A 28 2.45 -1.89 24.61
CA ARG A 28 1.11 -1.29 24.71
C ARG A 28 0.05 -2.25 24.17
N ARG A 29 -1.12 -2.26 24.80
CA ARG A 29 -2.26 -3.01 24.26
C ARG A 29 -2.77 -2.35 22.99
N LEU A 30 -3.21 -3.14 22.02
CA LEU A 30 -3.77 -2.63 20.75
C LEU A 30 -4.94 -1.65 20.94
N THR A 31 -5.72 -1.81 22.01
CA THR A 31 -6.84 -0.91 22.36
C THR A 31 -6.39 0.47 22.84
N GLN A 32 -5.11 0.64 23.19
CA GLN A 32 -4.53 1.91 23.62
C GLN A 32 -3.85 2.67 22.48
N LEU A 33 -3.80 2.08 21.27
CA LEU A 33 -3.17 2.67 20.11
C LEU A 33 -4.17 3.53 19.33
N SER A 34 -3.70 4.64 18.76
CA SER A 34 -4.48 5.38 17.77
C SER A 34 -4.72 4.54 16.51
N GLY A 35 -5.66 4.94 15.64
CA GLY A 35 -5.95 4.21 14.40
C GLY A 35 -4.70 3.95 13.55
N GLY A 36 -3.91 5.00 13.28
CA GLY A 36 -2.66 4.87 12.53
C GLY A 36 -1.58 4.02 13.23
N GLN A 37 -1.49 4.10 14.57
CA GLN A 37 -0.56 3.24 15.32
C GLN A 37 -0.95 1.76 15.24
N ARG A 38 -2.24 1.45 15.40
CA ARG A 38 -2.77 0.09 15.27
C ARG A 38 -2.51 -0.48 13.88
N GLN A 39 -2.65 0.35 12.86
CA GLN A 39 -2.40 -0.07 11.49
C GLN A 39 -0.91 -0.33 11.22
N ARG A 40 0.02 0.51 11.73
CA ARG A 40 1.46 0.23 11.62
C ARG A 40 1.85 -1.04 12.40
N ALA A 41 1.19 -1.32 13.52
CA ALA A 41 1.40 -2.56 14.25
C ALA A 41 0.90 -3.78 13.45
N PHE A 42 -0.23 -3.65 12.75
CA PHE A 42 -0.72 -4.67 11.81
C PHE A 42 0.27 -4.87 10.65
N LEU A 43 0.81 -3.79 10.09
CA LEU A 43 1.82 -3.89 9.04
C LEU A 43 3.09 -4.57 9.56
N ALA A 44 3.54 -4.26 10.78
CA ALA A 44 4.67 -4.94 11.40
C ALA A 44 4.42 -6.45 11.50
N MET A 45 3.20 -6.83 11.88
CA MET A 45 2.79 -8.23 11.96
C MET A 45 2.83 -8.93 10.59
N VAL A 46 2.40 -8.26 9.52
CA VAL A 46 2.47 -8.78 8.15
C VAL A 46 3.94 -8.95 7.71
N LEU A 47 4.78 -7.95 7.98
CA LEU A 47 6.20 -7.99 7.59
C LEU A 47 7.02 -9.02 8.37
N ALA A 48 6.71 -9.26 9.63
CA ALA A 48 7.40 -10.24 10.46
C ALA A 48 7.26 -11.68 9.93
N GLN A 49 6.23 -11.96 9.11
CA GLN A 49 6.05 -13.26 8.46
C GLN A 49 7.10 -13.53 7.38
N ASP A 50 7.78 -12.49 6.89
CA ASP A 50 8.81 -12.55 5.86
C ASP A 50 8.41 -13.37 4.62
N THR A 51 7.21 -13.09 4.11
CA THR A 51 6.70 -13.77 2.92
C THR A 51 7.21 -13.11 1.63
N PRO A 52 7.28 -13.87 0.52
CA PRO A 52 7.58 -13.32 -0.80
C PRO A 52 6.40 -12.54 -1.41
N LEU A 53 5.17 -12.82 -0.95
CA LEU A 53 3.93 -12.17 -1.40
C LEU A 53 3.23 -11.51 -0.22
N ILE A 54 2.86 -10.24 -0.39
CA ILE A 54 2.15 -9.43 0.59
C ILE A 54 0.88 -8.91 -0.05
N LEU A 55 -0.26 -9.16 0.59
CA LEU A 55 -1.58 -8.68 0.17
C LEU A 55 -2.05 -7.64 1.19
N LEU A 56 -2.38 -6.44 0.73
CA LEU A 56 -2.86 -5.34 1.56
C LEU A 56 -4.23 -4.89 1.07
N ASP A 57 -5.23 -4.96 1.93
CA ASP A 57 -6.57 -4.47 1.63
C ASP A 57 -6.73 -3.05 2.15
N GLU A 58 -6.88 -2.09 1.24
CA GLU A 58 -7.03 -0.66 1.49
C GLU A 58 -6.18 -0.12 2.65
N PRO A 59 -4.84 -0.31 2.61
CA PRO A 59 -4.01 0.01 3.75
C PRO A 59 -3.86 1.52 3.95
N THR A 60 -4.40 2.39 3.09
CA THR A 60 -4.31 3.85 3.27
C THR A 60 -5.55 4.44 3.96
N THR A 61 -6.59 3.63 4.22
CA THR A 61 -7.85 4.10 4.80
C THR A 61 -7.65 4.58 6.24
N TYR A 62 -8.24 5.74 6.57
CA TYR A 62 -8.12 6.44 7.87
C TYR A 62 -6.71 6.97 8.21
N LEU A 63 -5.78 7.00 7.27
CA LEU A 63 -4.47 7.64 7.44
C LEU A 63 -4.48 9.09 6.94
N ASP A 64 -3.76 9.95 7.66
CA ASP A 64 -3.38 11.26 7.12
C ASP A 64 -2.34 11.11 6.00
N ILE A 65 -2.12 12.21 5.26
CA ILE A 65 -1.25 12.23 4.08
C ILE A 65 0.19 11.78 4.41
N ASN A 66 0.74 12.17 5.57
CA ASN A 66 2.10 11.78 5.95
C ASN A 66 2.20 10.26 6.14
N HIS A 67 1.25 9.69 6.87
CA HIS A 67 1.23 8.25 7.11
C HIS A 67 0.95 7.45 5.84
N GLN A 68 0.09 7.93 4.94
CA GLN A 68 -0.11 7.32 3.62
C GLN A 68 1.22 7.28 2.84
N VAL A 69 1.93 8.40 2.75
CA VAL A 69 3.22 8.48 2.03
C VAL A 69 4.27 7.53 2.64
N GLU A 70 4.34 7.42 3.97
CA GLU A 70 5.26 6.48 4.63
C GLU A 70 4.96 5.02 4.27
N LEU A 71 3.68 4.64 4.30
CA LEU A 71 3.23 3.32 3.91
C LEU A 71 3.55 3.01 2.44
N MET A 72 3.23 3.94 1.53
CA MET A 72 3.51 3.75 0.11
C MET A 72 5.02 3.62 -0.17
N ARG A 73 5.86 4.38 0.54
CA ARG A 73 7.33 4.25 0.46
C ARG A 73 7.82 2.89 0.96
N LEU A 74 7.25 2.39 2.05
CA LEU A 74 7.57 1.07 2.56
C LEU A 74 7.22 -0.02 1.53
N MET A 75 6.09 0.08 0.84
CA MET A 75 5.75 -0.86 -0.23
C MET A 75 6.77 -0.86 -1.37
N VAL A 76 7.23 0.30 -1.79
CA VAL A 76 8.29 0.42 -2.81
C VAL A 76 9.60 -0.23 -2.33
N GLU A 77 9.93 -0.07 -1.05
CA GLU A 77 11.12 -0.68 -0.46
C GLU A 77 11.01 -2.20 -0.38
N LEU A 78 9.84 -2.74 -0.01
CA LEU A 78 9.58 -4.19 -0.01
C LEU A 78 9.72 -4.78 -1.42
N LYS A 79 9.21 -4.07 -2.44
CA LYS A 79 9.43 -4.44 -3.85
C LYS A 79 10.92 -4.48 -4.19
N ARG A 80 11.71 -3.48 -3.78
CA ARG A 80 13.17 -3.46 -4.02
C ARG A 80 13.90 -4.62 -3.35
N GLN A 81 13.37 -5.13 -2.25
CA GLN A 81 13.85 -6.35 -1.58
C GLN A 81 13.40 -7.66 -2.27
N GLY A 82 12.75 -7.57 -3.44
CA GLY A 82 12.31 -8.73 -4.22
C GLY A 82 10.94 -9.28 -3.80
N LYS A 83 10.19 -8.59 -2.94
CA LYS A 83 8.84 -9.01 -2.55
C LYS A 83 7.81 -8.56 -3.58
N THR A 84 6.75 -9.34 -3.75
CA THR A 84 5.56 -8.95 -4.52
C THR A 84 4.54 -8.34 -3.57
N VAL A 85 4.10 -7.12 -3.84
CA VAL A 85 3.05 -6.45 -3.07
C VAL A 85 1.84 -6.23 -3.96
N VAL A 86 0.70 -6.77 -3.54
CA VAL A 86 -0.61 -6.50 -4.15
C VAL A 86 -1.40 -5.68 -3.14
N THR A 87 -1.89 -4.52 -3.56
CA THR A 87 -2.70 -3.65 -2.70
C THR A 87 -3.96 -3.22 -3.40
N VAL A 88 -5.03 -3.05 -2.62
CA VAL A 88 -6.22 -2.31 -3.05
C VAL A 88 -6.02 -0.85 -2.66
N LEU A 89 -6.26 0.08 -3.60
CA LEU A 89 -6.16 1.52 -3.38
C LEU A 89 -7.37 2.20 -4.03
N HIS A 90 -7.91 3.21 -3.36
CA HIS A 90 -8.99 4.04 -3.90
C HIS A 90 -8.50 5.29 -4.62
N ASP A 91 -7.32 5.77 -4.29
CA ASP A 91 -6.74 6.96 -4.90
C ASP A 91 -5.95 6.56 -6.16
N LEU A 92 -6.46 6.96 -7.32
CA LEU A 92 -5.88 6.69 -8.63
C LEU A 92 -4.48 7.29 -8.80
N ASN A 93 -4.24 8.46 -8.21
CA ASN A 93 -2.96 9.14 -8.30
C ASN A 93 -1.91 8.44 -7.42
N GLN A 94 -2.32 7.95 -6.25
CA GLN A 94 -1.45 7.10 -5.44
C GLN A 94 -1.12 5.79 -6.16
N ALA A 95 -2.13 5.11 -6.71
CA ALA A 95 -1.93 3.87 -7.45
C ALA A 95 -0.97 4.08 -8.63
N SER A 96 -1.23 5.09 -9.46
CA SER A 96 -0.39 5.42 -10.61
C SER A 96 1.05 5.76 -10.22
N ARG A 97 1.24 6.51 -9.14
CA ARG A 97 2.57 6.95 -8.68
C ARG A 97 3.43 5.81 -8.15
N TYR A 98 2.85 4.92 -7.33
CA TYR A 98 3.62 3.95 -6.55
C TYR A 98 3.56 2.52 -7.10
N CYS A 99 2.56 2.16 -7.90
CA CYS A 99 2.42 0.80 -8.44
C CYS A 99 3.05 0.69 -9.83
N ASP A 100 3.64 -0.47 -10.13
CA ASP A 100 4.17 -0.76 -11.46
C ASP A 100 3.11 -1.34 -12.41
N HIS A 101 2.07 -1.94 -11.83
CA HIS A 101 0.99 -2.60 -12.54
C HIS A 101 -0.33 -2.25 -11.85
N LEU A 102 -1.31 -1.79 -12.63
CA LEU A 102 -2.65 -1.49 -12.18
C LEU A 102 -3.60 -2.57 -12.71
N VAL A 103 -4.59 -2.94 -11.90
CA VAL A 103 -5.71 -3.78 -12.30
C VAL A 103 -6.98 -3.03 -11.92
N VAL A 104 -7.74 -2.58 -12.92
CA VAL A 104 -8.98 -1.84 -12.71
C VAL A 104 -10.14 -2.82 -12.79
N LEU A 105 -10.89 -2.93 -11.69
CA LEU A 105 -12.03 -3.82 -11.55
C LEU A 105 -13.34 -3.01 -11.55
N ALA A 106 -14.33 -3.47 -12.30
CA ALA A 106 -15.70 -2.95 -12.24
C ALA A 106 -16.69 -4.09 -12.41
N SER A 107 -17.73 -4.14 -11.56
CA SER A 107 -18.78 -5.17 -11.60
C SER A 107 -18.23 -6.61 -11.65
N GLY A 108 -17.17 -6.89 -10.88
CA GLY A 108 -16.53 -8.21 -10.82
C GLY A 108 -15.70 -8.60 -12.05
N ARG A 109 -15.42 -7.66 -12.96
CA ARG A 109 -14.61 -7.90 -14.17
C ARG A 109 -13.40 -6.98 -14.22
N VAL A 110 -12.30 -7.48 -14.79
CA VAL A 110 -11.13 -6.67 -15.12
C VAL A 110 -11.46 -5.84 -16.36
N MET A 111 -11.47 -4.52 -16.18
CA MET A 111 -11.75 -3.55 -17.23
C MET A 111 -10.48 -3.15 -17.98
N ALA A 112 -9.37 -3.04 -17.25
CA ALA A 112 -8.05 -2.75 -17.78
C ALA A 112 -6.98 -3.27 -16.83
N GLN A 113 -5.83 -3.67 -17.37
CA GLN A 113 -4.65 -3.99 -16.57
C GLN A 113 -3.35 -3.68 -17.32
N GLY A 114 -2.29 -3.39 -16.58
CA GLY A 114 -0.97 -3.09 -17.15
C GLY A 114 -0.27 -1.94 -16.43
N ALA A 115 0.75 -1.38 -17.08
CA ALA A 115 1.46 -0.22 -16.55
C ALA A 115 0.51 0.99 -16.41
N PRO A 116 0.72 1.88 -15.42
CA PRO A 116 -0.07 3.09 -15.24
C PRO A 116 -0.28 3.90 -16.52
N GLU A 117 0.75 4.02 -17.37
CA GLU A 117 0.74 4.76 -18.63
C GLU A 117 -0.23 4.17 -19.67
N ALA A 118 -0.45 2.86 -19.60
CA ALA A 118 -1.40 2.14 -20.45
C ALA A 118 -2.84 2.20 -19.89
N VAL A 119 -2.98 2.15 -18.56
CA VAL A 119 -4.28 2.05 -17.88
C VAL A 119 -4.93 3.41 -17.63
N MET A 120 -4.17 4.43 -17.25
CA MET A 120 -4.69 5.76 -16.89
C MET A 120 -5.11 6.54 -18.14
N LYS A 121 -6.34 6.32 -18.60
CA LYS A 121 -6.95 6.98 -19.78
C LYS A 121 -8.27 7.66 -19.41
N PRO A 122 -8.56 8.90 -19.90
CA PRO A 122 -9.80 9.61 -19.60
C PRO A 122 -11.07 8.79 -19.85
N GLU A 123 -11.09 8.00 -20.92
CA GLU A 123 -12.24 7.18 -21.32
C GLU A 123 -12.52 6.06 -20.30
N LEU A 124 -11.46 5.45 -19.77
CA LEU A 124 -11.56 4.45 -18.72
C LEU A 124 -12.08 5.08 -17.42
N LEU A 125 -11.57 6.26 -17.06
CA LEU A 125 -11.99 6.97 -15.85
C LEU A 125 -13.47 7.37 -15.91
N LYS A 126 -13.92 7.87 -17.05
CA LYS A 126 -15.34 8.19 -17.27
C LYS A 126 -16.22 6.96 -17.19
N THR A 127 -15.79 5.84 -17.77
CA THR A 127 -16.60 4.61 -17.82
C THR A 127 -16.66 3.87 -16.49
N VAL A 128 -15.52 3.76 -15.79
CA VAL A 128 -15.41 2.94 -14.57
C VAL A 128 -15.71 3.74 -13.31
N PHE A 129 -15.21 4.98 -13.24
CA PHE A 129 -15.32 5.81 -12.03
C PHE A 129 -16.38 6.90 -12.16
N SER A 130 -17.01 7.07 -13.34
CA SER A 130 -17.95 8.17 -13.61
C SER A 130 -17.33 9.55 -13.36
N VAL A 131 -16.03 9.68 -13.62
CA VAL A 131 -15.26 10.90 -13.44
C VAL A 131 -14.81 11.44 -14.80
N GLU A 132 -15.16 12.70 -15.09
CA GLU A 132 -14.53 13.42 -16.20
C GLU A 132 -13.19 14.00 -15.73
N ALA A 133 -12.10 13.55 -16.35
CA ALA A 133 -10.76 13.90 -15.92
C ALA A 133 -9.81 14.09 -17.11
N GLU A 134 -8.74 14.82 -16.86
CA GLU A 134 -7.56 14.88 -17.73
C GLU A 134 -6.41 14.11 -17.11
N ILE A 135 -5.54 13.59 -17.97
CA ILE A 135 -4.32 12.91 -17.56
C ILE A 135 -3.15 13.82 -17.89
N HIS A 136 -2.43 14.22 -16.85
CA HIS A 136 -1.23 15.06 -16.92
C HIS A 136 -0.01 14.28 -16.39
N PRO A 137 1.22 14.57 -16.83
CA PRO A 137 2.39 14.02 -16.16
C PRO A 137 2.50 14.57 -14.74
N GLU A 138 2.64 13.68 -13.76
CA GLU A 138 2.82 14.05 -12.36
C GLU A 138 4.17 14.77 -12.18
N PRO A 139 4.22 15.98 -11.58
CA PRO A 139 5.43 16.80 -11.61
C PRO A 139 6.68 16.20 -10.95
N VAL A 140 6.55 15.18 -10.09
CA VAL A 140 7.65 14.63 -9.29
C VAL A 140 8.20 13.32 -9.88
N SER A 141 7.34 12.50 -10.44
CA SER A 141 7.61 11.13 -10.90
C SER A 141 7.43 10.97 -12.41
N GLY A 142 6.79 11.93 -13.09
CA GLY A 142 6.45 11.86 -14.51
C GLY A 142 5.34 10.86 -14.85
N ARG A 143 4.81 10.13 -13.85
CA ARG A 143 3.77 9.12 -14.05
C ARG A 143 2.42 9.80 -14.31
N PRO A 144 1.44 9.10 -14.91
CA PRO A 144 0.14 9.69 -15.19
C PRO A 144 -0.58 10.16 -13.92
N MET A 145 -1.07 11.39 -13.90
CA MET A 145 -1.87 11.98 -12.84
C MET A 145 -3.24 12.36 -13.38
N CYS A 146 -4.27 11.84 -12.75
CA CYS A 146 -5.66 12.22 -12.96
C CYS A 146 -5.96 13.55 -12.28
N VAL A 147 -6.47 14.51 -13.05
CA VAL A 147 -7.00 15.79 -12.57
C VAL A 147 -8.47 15.87 -12.98
N VAL A 148 -9.36 15.96 -12.00
CA VAL A 148 -10.81 16.03 -12.22
C VAL A 148 -11.16 17.40 -12.81
N LYS A 149 -12.08 17.40 -13.79
CA LYS A 149 -12.64 18.62 -14.39
C LYS A 149 -13.74 19.23 -13.52
#